data_AF-I9QQX9-F1
#
_entry.id   AF-I9QQX9-F1
#
_cell.length_a   1.000
_cell.length_b   1.000
_cell.length_c   1.000
_cell.angle_alpha   90.00
_cell.angle_beta   90.00
_cell.angle_gamma   90.00
#
_symmetry.space_group_name_H-M   'P 1'
#
loop_
_entity.id
_entity.type
_entity.pdbx_description
1 polymer ?
#
loop_
_entity_poly.entity_id
_entity_poly.type
_entity_poly.pdbx_seq_one_letter_code
_entity_poly.pdbx_strand_id
1 'polypeptide(L)'
;MVLSLSILKKSFNDFLSARMLLINLGPILLSLAFFGAVFYYNGGSIVGYYQTLLPQSLSDYSHSQGFFAGVFAWVFKALVYFLIFWIVILLSLVINIFASIFYTPLVVSYLHQKYYPHVVLEEFGSIFFLLNIF
;
A
#
# COMPACT_ATOMS: atom_id res chain seq x y z
N MET A 1 24.57 -22.27 15.18
CA MET A 1 23.33 -21.72 15.75
C MET A 1 23.50 -20.32 16.33
N VAL A 2 24.59 -20.02 17.05
CA VAL A 2 24.86 -18.66 17.59
C VAL A 2 25.10 -17.60 16.49
N LEU A 3 25.78 -17.98 15.41
CA LEU A 3 26.08 -17.09 14.28
C LEU A 3 24.84 -16.69 13.46
N SER A 4 23.90 -17.62 13.26
CA SER A 4 22.66 -17.33 12.51
C SER A 4 21.73 -16.40 13.28
N LEU A 5 21.68 -16.55 14.62
CA LEU A 5 20.88 -15.69 15.48
C LEU A 5 21.44 -14.26 15.54
N SER A 6 22.76 -14.10 15.56
CA SER A 6 23.38 -12.77 15.56
C SER A 6 23.18 -12.04 14.24
N ILE A 7 23.24 -12.77 13.11
CA ILE A 7 22.92 -12.22 11.78
C ILE A 7 21.46 -11.78 11.71
N LEU A 8 20.52 -12.63 12.12
CA LEU A 8 19.08 -12.28 12.12
C LEU A 8 18.80 -11.06 12.99
N LYS A 9 19.37 -10.99 14.19
CA LYS A 9 19.23 -9.83 15.07
C LYS A 9 19.77 -8.55 14.42
N LYS A 10 20.90 -8.66 13.73
CA LYS A 10 21.52 -7.53 13.02
C LYS A 10 20.65 -7.07 11.84
N SER A 11 20.19 -7.99 11.00
CA SER A 11 19.28 -7.71 9.89
C SER A 11 17.96 -7.11 10.35
N PHE A 12 17.41 -7.57 11.48
CA PHE A 12 16.19 -7.02 12.05
C PHE A 12 16.38 -5.58 12.53
N ASN A 13 17.49 -5.30 13.21
CA ASN A 13 17.84 -3.93 13.62
C ASN A 13 18.07 -3.01 12.42
N ASP A 14 18.65 -3.53 11.33
CA ASP A 14 18.81 -2.76 10.10
C ASP A 14 17.47 -2.48 9.42
N PHE A 15 16.58 -3.47 9.36
CA PHE A 15 15.23 -3.32 8.82
C PHE A 15 14.43 -2.26 9.58
N LEU A 16 14.51 -2.26 10.92
CA LEU A 16 13.87 -1.26 11.77
C LEU A 16 14.58 0.10 11.81
N SER A 17 15.72 0.25 11.13
CA SER A 17 16.35 1.56 11.04
C SER A 17 15.44 2.55 10.31
N ALA A 18 15.37 3.80 10.78
CA ALA A 18 14.47 4.81 10.23
C ALA A 18 14.61 4.96 8.71
N ARG A 19 15.85 4.88 8.19
CA ARG A 19 16.13 4.94 6.75
C ARG A 19 15.51 3.78 5.98
N MET A 20 15.66 2.54 6.48
CA MET A 20 15.11 1.34 5.83
C MET A 20 13.59 1.28 5.93
N LEU A 21 13.01 1.72 7.05
CA LEU A 21 11.57 1.86 7.19
C LEU A 21 11.00 2.89 6.22
N LEU A 22 11.61 4.07 6.09
CA LEU A 22 11.15 5.08 5.14
C LEU A 22 11.24 4.61 3.68
N ILE A 23 12.30 3.89 3.32
CA ILE A 23 12.47 3.37 1.95
C ILE A 23 11.42 2.30 1.63
N ASN A 24 11.14 1.37 2.56
CA ASN A 24 10.19 0.28 2.33
C ASN A 24 8.71 0.69 2.53
N LEU A 25 8.42 1.57 3.50
CA LEU A 25 7.06 2.02 3.77
C LEU A 25 6.67 3.24 2.94
N GLY A 26 7.62 4.03 2.47
CA GLY A 26 7.36 5.25 1.70
C GLY A 26 6.41 5.01 0.51
N PRO A 27 6.67 4.03 -0.38
CA PRO A 27 5.78 3.72 -1.50
C PRO A 27 4.39 3.26 -1.07
N ILE A 28 4.29 2.48 0.02
CA ILE A 28 3.01 2.02 0.57
C ILE A 28 2.22 3.21 1.15
N LEU A 29 2.87 4.07 1.93
CA LEU A 29 2.23 5.25 2.51
C LEU A 29 1.80 6.25 1.43
N LEU A 30 2.62 6.42 0.39
CA LEU A 30 2.31 7.29 -0.74
C LEU A 30 1.10 6.76 -1.53
N SER A 31 1.07 5.45 -1.82
CA SER A 31 -0.05 4.82 -2.52
C SER A 31 -1.33 4.82 -1.69
N LEU A 32 -1.24 4.54 -0.39
CA LEU A 32 -2.37 4.65 0.54
C LEU A 32 -2.90 6.08 0.62
N ALA A 33 -2.03 7.09 0.68
CA ALA A 33 -2.44 8.49 0.69
C ALA A 33 -3.10 8.89 -0.64
N PHE A 34 -2.53 8.47 -1.77
CA PHE A 34 -3.07 8.73 -3.10
C PHE A 34 -4.48 8.13 -3.26
N PHE A 35 -4.62 6.83 -3.03
CA PHE A 35 -5.91 6.17 -3.14
C PHE A 35 -6.88 6.67 -2.07
N GLY A 36 -6.42 6.87 -0.84
CA GLY A 36 -7.22 7.45 0.23
C GLY A 36 -7.82 8.80 -0.17
N ALA A 37 -7.05 9.68 -0.79
CA ALA A 37 -7.55 10.95 -1.32
C ALA A 37 -8.58 10.74 -2.44
N VAL A 38 -8.28 9.89 -3.42
CA VAL A 38 -9.21 9.56 -4.52
C VAL A 38 -10.55 9.06 -3.98
N PHE A 39 -10.53 8.14 -3.02
CA PHE A 39 -11.74 7.58 -2.42
C PHE A 39 -12.45 8.55 -1.49
N TYR A 40 -11.74 9.43 -0.79
CA TYR A 40 -12.35 10.46 0.02
C TYR A 40 -13.19 11.43 -0.83
N TYR A 41 -12.65 11.90 -1.95
CA TYR A 41 -13.37 12.82 -2.86
C TYR A 41 -14.49 12.14 -3.65
N ASN A 42 -14.34 10.85 -3.99
CA ASN A 42 -15.32 10.11 -4.79
C ASN A 42 -16.27 9.23 -3.96
N GLY A 43 -16.14 9.23 -2.63
CA GLY A 43 -16.81 8.25 -1.76
C GLY A 43 -18.33 8.27 -1.84
N GLY A 44 -18.94 9.45 -2.07
CA GLY A 44 -20.39 9.57 -2.28
C GLY A 44 -20.84 8.90 -3.59
N SER A 45 -20.16 9.22 -4.68
CA SER A 45 -20.43 8.64 -6.01
C SER A 45 -20.24 7.13 -6.03
N ILE A 46 -19.25 6.62 -5.29
CA ILE A 46 -18.98 5.18 -5.23
C ILE A 46 -20.09 4.45 -4.48
N VAL A 47 -20.53 4.94 -3.33
CA VAL A 47 -21.68 4.34 -2.62
C VAL A 47 -22.92 4.33 -3.49
N GLY A 48 -23.19 5.44 -4.21
CA GLY A 48 -24.27 5.52 -5.18
C GLY A 48 -24.14 4.49 -6.31
N TYR A 49 -22.94 4.31 -6.87
CA TYR A 49 -22.69 3.28 -7.87
C TYR A 49 -22.99 1.87 -7.34
N TYR A 50 -22.52 1.53 -6.14
CA TYR A 50 -22.81 0.22 -5.51
C TYR A 50 -24.30 0.04 -5.19
N GLN A 51 -25.04 1.11 -4.90
CA GLN A 51 -26.50 1.03 -4.74
C GLN A 51 -27.20 0.66 -6.05
N THR A 52 -26.68 1.06 -7.21
CA THR A 52 -27.27 0.65 -8.51
C THR A 52 -27.04 -0.83 -8.85
N LEU A 53 -26.09 -1.48 -8.19
CA LEU A 53 -25.84 -2.92 -8.33
C LEU A 53 -26.77 -3.77 -7.46
N LEU A 54 -27.50 -3.15 -6.52
CA LEU A 54 -28.49 -3.85 -5.72
C LEU A 54 -29.75 -4.14 -6.55
N PRO A 55 -30.48 -5.22 -6.24
CA PRO A 55 -31.86 -5.39 -6.69
C PRO A 55 -32.70 -4.15 -6.37
N GLN A 56 -33.59 -3.77 -7.30
CA GLN A 56 -34.43 -2.57 -7.21
C GLN A 56 -35.12 -2.44 -5.84
N SER A 57 -35.66 -3.55 -5.31
CA SER A 57 -36.35 -3.59 -4.01
C SER A 57 -35.48 -3.16 -2.82
N LEU A 58 -34.19 -3.51 -2.83
CA LEU A 58 -33.24 -3.13 -1.77
C LEU A 58 -32.74 -1.69 -1.96
N SER A 59 -32.59 -1.26 -3.21
CA SER A 59 -32.27 0.14 -3.53
C SER A 59 -33.38 1.07 -3.03
N ASP A 60 -34.63 0.77 -3.36
CA ASP A 60 -35.81 1.53 -2.92
C ASP A 60 -35.96 1.52 -1.39
N TYR A 61 -35.68 0.37 -0.75
CA TYR A 61 -35.68 0.26 0.70
C TYR A 61 -34.66 1.20 1.36
N SER A 62 -33.45 1.31 0.79
CA SER A 62 -32.40 2.20 1.31
C SER A 62 -32.74 3.70 1.24
N HIS A 63 -33.71 4.08 0.40
CA HIS A 63 -34.19 5.45 0.24
C HIS A 63 -35.52 5.71 0.98
N SER A 64 -36.10 4.68 1.60
CA SER A 64 -37.37 4.80 2.31
C SER A 64 -37.22 5.50 3.66
N GLN A 65 -38.24 6.25 4.07
CA GLN A 65 -38.27 6.92 5.37
C GLN A 65 -38.69 5.92 6.45
N GLY A 66 -37.72 5.34 7.16
CA GLY A 66 -37.96 4.43 8.27
C GLY A 66 -36.70 4.13 9.06
N PHE A 67 -36.85 3.81 10.34
CA PHE A 67 -35.71 3.49 11.22
C PHE A 67 -34.87 2.31 10.67
N PHE A 68 -35.53 1.20 10.32
CA PHE A 68 -34.84 0.01 9.78
C PHE A 68 -34.20 0.26 8.40
N ALA A 69 -34.82 1.10 7.57
CA ALA A 69 -34.25 1.55 6.30
C ALA A 69 -32.99 2.39 6.50
N GLY A 70 -33.00 3.29 7.48
CA GLY A 70 -31.82 4.07 7.87
C GLY A 70 -30.69 3.20 8.40
N VAL A 71 -31.00 2.21 9.24
CA VAL A 71 -30.01 1.21 9.72
C VAL A 71 -29.43 0.43 8.55
N PHE A 72 -30.28 -0.05 7.63
CA PHE A 72 -29.83 -0.76 6.43
C PHE A 72 -28.89 0.09 5.57
N ALA A 73 -29.27 1.34 5.26
CA ALA A 73 -28.44 2.24 4.47
C ALA A 73 -27.08 2.52 5.13
N TRP A 74 -27.07 2.67 6.46
CA TRP A 74 -25.82 2.85 7.22
C TRP A 74 -24.93 1.61 7.17
N VAL A 75 -25.49 0.43 7.42
CA VAL A 75 -24.74 -0.85 7.33
C VAL A 75 -24.21 -1.08 5.93
N PHE A 76 -25.02 -0.83 4.90
CA PHE A 76 -24.60 -0.96 3.50
C PHE A 76 -23.43 -0.02 3.18
N LYS A 77 -23.54 1.26 3.57
CA LYS A 77 -22.46 2.24 3.39
C LYS A 77 -21.17 1.82 4.10
N ALA A 78 -21.28 1.33 5.34
CA ALA A 78 -20.14 0.81 6.09
C ALA A 78 -19.48 -0.38 5.37
N LEU A 79 -20.28 -1.31 4.83
CA LEU A 79 -19.79 -2.46 4.08
C LEU A 79 -19.07 -2.03 2.79
N VAL A 80 -19.63 -1.08 2.04
CA VAL A 80 -18.99 -0.54 0.83
C VAL A 80 -17.64 0.10 1.16
N TYR A 81 -17.56 0.93 2.21
CA TYR A 81 -16.28 1.51 2.62
C TYR A 81 -15.28 0.47 3.12
N PHE A 82 -15.74 -0.56 3.83
CA PHE A 82 -14.90 -1.67 4.25
C PHE A 82 -14.32 -2.42 3.03
N LEU A 83 -15.13 -2.68 2.00
CA LEU A 83 -14.66 -3.32 0.77
C LEU A 83 -13.63 -2.44 0.03
N ILE A 84 -13.91 -1.15 -0.09
CA ILE A 84 -13.01 -0.18 -0.72
C ILE A 84 -11.67 -0.15 0.02
N PHE A 85 -11.68 -0.13 1.35
CA PHE A 85 -10.47 -0.14 2.16
C PHE A 85 -9.58 -1.34 1.82
N TRP A 86 -10.15 -2.54 1.65
CA TRP A 86 -9.39 -3.71 1.21
C TRP A 86 -8.85 -3.58 -0.20
N ILE A 87 -9.63 -3.03 -1.14
CA ILE A 87 -9.18 -2.77 -2.51
C ILE A 87 -7.99 -1.80 -2.51
N VAL A 88 -8.04 -0.76 -1.69
CA VAL A 88 -6.94 0.21 -1.54
C VAL A 88 -5.67 -0.46 -1.03
N ILE A 89 -5.77 -1.34 -0.03
CA ILE A 89 -4.62 -2.11 0.47
C ILE A 89 -4.04 -2.97 -0.65
N LEU A 90 -4.89 -3.71 -1.37
CA LEU A 90 -4.44 -4.59 -2.44
C LEU A 90 -3.75 -3.81 -3.57
N LEU A 91 -4.33 -2.70 -4.01
CA LEU A 91 -3.73 -1.83 -5.03
C LEU A 91 -2.40 -1.24 -4.55
N SER A 92 -2.32 -0.82 -3.28
CA SER A 92 -1.09 -0.30 -2.69
C SER A 92 0.01 -1.36 -2.65
N LEU A 93 -0.33 -2.62 -2.35
CA LEU A 93 0.61 -3.73 -2.41
C LEU A 93 1.10 -4.01 -3.83
N VAL A 94 0.21 -3.98 -4.83
CA VAL A 94 0.58 -4.14 -6.24
C VAL A 94 1.55 -3.04 -6.67
N ILE A 95 1.24 -1.78 -6.37
CA ILE A 95 2.15 -0.65 -6.65
C ILE A 95 3.48 -0.85 -5.93
N ASN A 96 3.49 -1.33 -4.69
CA ASN A 96 4.71 -1.55 -3.95
C ASN A 96 5.62 -2.60 -4.61
N ILE A 97 5.06 -3.64 -5.25
CA ILE A 97 5.83 -4.62 -6.02
C ILE A 97 6.58 -3.92 -7.16
N PHE A 98 5.91 -3.05 -7.92
CA PHE A 98 6.56 -2.28 -8.99
C PHE A 98 7.57 -1.26 -8.43
N ALA A 99 7.20 -0.55 -7.35
CA ALA A 99 8.07 0.41 -6.70
C ALA A 99 9.36 -0.23 -6.17
N SER A 100 9.31 -1.51 -5.79
CA SER A 100 10.46 -2.26 -5.28
C SER A 100 11.62 -2.31 -6.26
N ILE A 101 11.36 -2.30 -7.56
CA ILE A 101 12.39 -2.25 -8.59
C ILE A 101 13.26 -0.99 -8.41
N PHE A 102 12.64 0.14 -8.07
CA PHE A 102 13.33 1.43 -7.92
C PHE A 102 14.03 1.59 -6.57
N TYR A 103 13.45 1.09 -5.48
CA TYR A 103 14.05 1.26 -4.16
C TYR A 103 15.00 0.13 -3.74
N THR A 104 14.96 -1.04 -4.39
CA THR A 104 15.92 -2.13 -4.12
C THR A 104 17.38 -1.68 -4.29
N PRO A 105 17.77 -0.96 -5.36
CA PRO A 105 19.13 -0.40 -5.49
C PRO A 105 19.54 0.51 -4.32
N LEU A 106 18.61 1.31 -3.79
CA LEU A 106 18.85 2.18 -2.63
C LEU A 106 19.16 1.36 -1.38
N VAL A 107 18.38 0.29 -1.16
CA VAL A 107 18.57 -0.64 -0.04
C VAL A 107 19.92 -1.34 -0.16
N VAL A 108 20.23 -1.88 -1.34
CA VAL A 108 21.49 -2.59 -1.60
C VAL A 108 22.69 -1.67 -1.41
N SER A 109 22.64 -0.44 -1.96
CA SER A 109 23.70 0.55 -1.80
C SER A 109 23.93 0.93 -0.33
N TYR A 110 22.86 1.10 0.45
CA TYR A 110 22.96 1.41 1.88
C TYR A 110 23.63 0.26 2.67
N LEU A 111 23.21 -0.98 2.43
CA LEU A 111 23.79 -2.15 3.11
C LEU A 111 25.25 -2.38 2.70
N HIS A 112 25.55 -2.16 1.43
CA HIS A 112 26.92 -2.23 0.89
C HIS A 112 27.84 -1.22 1.58
N GLN A 113 27.46 0.06 1.64
CA GLN A 113 28.23 1.08 2.35
C GLN A 113 28.44 0.74 3.82
N LYS A 114 27.45 0.12 4.46
CA LYS A 114 27.48 -0.20 5.89
C LYS A 114 28.35 -1.42 6.24
N TYR A 115 28.37 -2.45 5.40
CA TYR A 115 28.98 -3.74 5.74
C TYR A 115 30.07 -4.21 4.77
N TYR A 116 30.05 -3.76 3.53
CA TYR A 116 30.93 -4.22 2.47
C TYR A 116 31.58 -3.09 1.68
N PRO A 117 32.07 -2.00 2.30
CA PRO A 117 32.60 -0.84 1.57
C PRO A 117 33.83 -1.17 0.70
N HIS A 118 34.49 -2.30 0.98
CA HIS A 118 35.66 -2.79 0.27
C HIS A 118 35.32 -3.58 -1.00
N VAL A 119 34.06 -3.98 -1.20
CA VAL A 119 33.62 -4.69 -2.41
C VAL A 119 33.29 -3.64 -3.47
N VAL A 120 33.83 -3.77 -4.69
CA VAL A 120 33.48 -2.86 -5.78
C VAL A 120 32.12 -3.28 -6.34
N LEU A 121 31.15 -2.37 -6.39
CA LEU A 121 29.87 -2.60 -7.07
C LEU A 121 30.07 -2.37 -8.57
N GLU A 122 29.64 -3.33 -9.40
CA GLU A 122 29.50 -3.09 -10.84
C GLU A 122 28.31 -2.14 -11.09
N GLU A 123 28.34 -1.36 -12.18
CA GLU A 123 27.30 -0.37 -12.52
C GLU A 123 25.90 -0.97 -12.78
N PHE A 124 25.86 -2.29 -12.96
CA PHE A 124 24.66 -3.05 -13.27
C PHE A 124 23.67 -3.04 -12.09
N GLY A 125 22.49 -2.44 -12.30
CA GLY A 125 21.45 -2.32 -11.26
C GLY A 125 21.51 -1.04 -10.42
N SER A 126 22.31 -0.04 -10.80
CA SER A 126 22.23 1.31 -10.23
C SER A 126 20.91 2.00 -10.59
N ILE A 127 20.50 3.01 -9.80
CA ILE A 127 19.30 3.80 -10.08
C ILE A 127 19.40 4.48 -11.45
N PHE A 128 20.59 4.96 -11.82
CA PHE A 128 20.86 5.57 -13.11
C PHE A 128 20.67 4.58 -14.27
N PHE A 129 21.08 3.33 -14.08
CA PHE A 129 20.84 2.27 -15.07
C PHE A 129 19.34 1.99 -15.25
N LEU A 130 18.56 1.93 -14.16
CA LEU A 130 17.11 1.72 -14.22
C LEU A 130 16.37 2.89 -14.88
N LEU A 131 16.76 4.13 -14.61
CA LEU A 131 16.21 5.33 -15.24
C LEU A 131 16.53 5.45 -16.73
N ASN A 132 17.55 4.76 -17.22
CA ASN A 132 17.93 4.78 -18.63
C ASN A 132 17.18 3.71 -19.46
N ILE A 133 16.52 2.76 -18.80
CA ILE A 133 15.77 1.66 -19.42
C ILE A 133 14.25 1.97 -19.49
N PHE A 134 13.72 2.74 -18.55
CA PHE A 134 12.31 3.17 -18.46
C PHE A 134 12.12 4.59 -19.00
#